data_AF-A0A9Q3AB89-F1
#
_entry.id   AF-A0A9Q3AB89-F1
#
_cell.length_a   1.000
_cell.length_b   1.000
_cell.length_c   1.000
_cell.angle_alpha   90.00
_cell.angle_beta   90.00
_cell.angle_gamma   90.00
#
_symmetry.space_group_name_H-M   'P 1'
#
loop_
_entity.id
_entity.type
_entity.pdbx_description
1 polymer ?
#
loop_
_entity_poly.entity_id
_entity_poly.type
_entity_poly.pdbx_seq_one_letter_code
_entity_poly.pdbx_strand_id
1 'polypeptide(L)'
;MRSAINTSLALLLYVCLGMVNALADTAQNAVDPNLQLPRIAGLQGNALDPQQVPEAGLNITVDGVGVDETVVLAQNTLTIYLADVQGQTLASVAWPVPQRNAGKSVTLPIEKRYLKDNLGKTLQVYYTLTKEDLAPKRSDAVAVLVREGFSAQRTLDLSSHPYIVFSDANGVVHPPPTIPTYAQFTRVQPGAQQYTSDNDAMARVDANGQVSVWGNGSVTITATTAAGTSSSYTLTVRGVRQLQLLSTQDKSTWAQAQALASAGGYSVPTEQDFRVMLKLYSLAPGTFAKTYDLNPYWIWGQAVGAGTAVYLDMYDDLVTAGYASEYDLAYPAGIR
;
A
#
# COMPACT_ATOMS: atom_id res chain seq x y z
N MET A 1 -27.34 51.32 -57.88
CA MET A 1 -26.58 50.29 -57.12
C MET A 1 -25.97 51.00 -55.91
N ARG A 2 -26.64 50.99 -54.75
CA ARG A 2 -26.45 50.06 -53.61
C ARG A 2 -25.05 50.12 -52.96
N SER A 3 -25.06 50.43 -51.65
CA SER A 3 -24.17 49.92 -50.58
C SER A 3 -22.79 50.60 -50.43
N ALA A 4 -22.26 50.96 -49.26
CA ALA A 4 -22.71 50.91 -47.86
C ALA A 4 -21.87 51.89 -47.00
N ILE A 5 -22.49 52.28 -45.89
CA ILE A 5 -22.03 53.17 -44.82
C ILE A 5 -21.59 52.31 -43.61
N ASN A 6 -20.61 52.82 -42.85
CA ASN A 6 -20.24 52.55 -41.44
C ASN A 6 -20.06 51.10 -40.95
N THR A 7 -18.89 50.80 -40.39
CA THR A 7 -18.67 50.59 -38.92
C THR A 7 -17.29 49.98 -38.66
N SER A 8 -16.37 50.74 -38.07
CA SER A 8 -15.23 50.20 -37.30
C SER A 8 -14.63 51.31 -36.45
N LEU A 9 -15.43 51.77 -35.48
CA LEU A 9 -15.02 52.72 -34.44
C LEU A 9 -15.46 52.15 -33.07
N ALA A 10 -15.02 50.94 -32.75
CA ALA A 10 -15.26 50.29 -31.45
C ALA A 10 -14.27 49.14 -31.21
N LEU A 11 -12.96 49.38 -31.35
CA LEU A 11 -11.95 48.42 -30.90
C LEU A 11 -10.59 49.09 -30.63
N LEU A 12 -10.60 50.27 -29.99
CA LEU A 12 -9.36 50.97 -29.62
C LEU A 12 -9.37 51.52 -28.18
N LEU A 13 -10.15 50.91 -27.28
CA LEU A 13 -10.19 51.31 -25.86
C LEU A 13 -10.14 50.12 -24.87
N TYR A 14 -9.59 48.97 -25.29
CA TYR A 14 -9.46 47.78 -24.44
C TYR A 14 -8.03 47.24 -24.38
N VAL A 15 -7.04 48.13 -24.44
CA VAL A 15 -5.60 47.76 -24.40
C VAL A 15 -4.89 48.25 -23.12
N CYS A 16 -5.54 48.99 -22.22
CA CYS A 16 -4.86 49.57 -21.05
C CYS A 16 -5.30 49.07 -19.66
N LEU A 17 -6.10 48.00 -19.54
CA LEU A 17 -6.50 47.45 -18.22
C LEU A 17 -6.13 45.98 -17.97
N GLY A 18 -5.22 45.42 -18.78
CA GLY A 18 -4.83 43.99 -18.70
C GLY A 18 -3.38 43.71 -18.31
N MET A 19 -2.56 44.74 -18.01
CA MET A 19 -1.10 44.57 -17.82
C MET A 19 -0.56 45.02 -16.45
N VAL A 20 -1.39 45.01 -15.39
CA VAL A 20 -0.89 45.34 -14.02
C VAL A 20 -0.80 44.13 -13.08
N ASN A 21 -1.30 42.94 -13.44
CA ASN A 21 -1.25 41.77 -12.53
C ASN A 21 -0.40 40.61 -13.06
N ALA A 22 0.78 40.88 -13.61
CA ALA A 22 1.75 39.85 -14.02
C ALA A 22 3.13 40.02 -13.34
N LEU A 23 3.20 40.71 -12.21
CA LEU A 23 4.40 40.83 -11.37
C LEU A 23 4.03 40.70 -9.89
N ALA A 24 3.47 39.56 -9.50
CA ALA A 24 3.42 39.15 -8.10
C ALA A 24 3.17 37.64 -8.01
N ASP A 25 4.18 36.81 -8.26
CA ASP A 25 4.09 35.42 -7.78
C ASP A 25 5.44 34.76 -7.51
N THR A 26 6.26 35.44 -6.70
CA THR A 26 7.34 34.78 -5.92
C THR A 26 7.50 35.36 -4.51
N ALA A 27 6.73 36.37 -4.12
CA ALA A 27 6.69 36.84 -2.74
C ALA A 27 5.57 36.10 -2.01
N GLN A 28 5.90 34.95 -1.41
CA GLN A 28 5.03 34.32 -0.42
C GLN A 28 4.75 35.38 0.66
N ASN A 29 3.49 35.78 0.83
CA ASN A 29 3.11 36.79 1.84
C ASN A 29 3.72 36.40 3.20
N ALA A 30 4.29 37.38 3.90
CA ALA A 30 4.91 37.16 5.20
C ALA A 30 3.89 36.54 6.17
N VAL A 31 4.34 35.56 6.94
CA VAL A 31 3.49 34.89 7.93
C VAL A 31 3.16 35.86 9.06
N ASP A 32 1.86 36.01 9.36
CA ASP A 32 1.38 36.77 10.51
C ASP A 32 1.41 35.85 11.74
N PRO A 33 2.27 36.11 12.74
CA PRO A 33 2.43 35.25 13.91
C PRO A 33 1.20 35.23 14.82
N ASN A 34 0.24 36.15 14.64
CA ASN A 34 -0.99 36.15 15.41
C ASN A 34 -2.07 35.20 14.84
N LEU A 35 -1.87 34.66 13.64
CA LEU A 35 -2.80 33.72 13.03
C LEU A 35 -2.55 32.30 13.51
N GLN A 36 -3.61 31.63 13.97
CA GLN A 36 -3.52 30.23 14.38
C GLN A 36 -3.39 29.31 13.15
N LEU A 37 -2.78 28.13 13.34
CA LEU A 37 -2.71 27.10 12.30
C LEU A 37 -4.11 26.58 11.93
N PRO A 38 -4.37 26.28 10.64
CA PRO A 38 -5.61 25.62 10.26
C PRO A 38 -5.68 24.20 10.83
N ARG A 39 -6.87 23.78 11.27
CA ARG A 39 -7.12 22.39 11.70
C ARG A 39 -7.66 21.56 10.54
N ILE A 40 -7.06 20.39 10.32
CA ILE A 40 -7.40 19.51 9.20
C ILE A 40 -8.09 18.26 9.74
N ALA A 41 -9.30 17.98 9.27
CA ALA A 41 -10.03 16.78 9.67
C ALA A 41 -9.36 15.50 9.14
N GLY A 42 -9.28 14.47 9.97
CA GLY A 42 -8.75 13.15 9.58
C GLY A 42 -7.22 13.04 9.54
N LEU A 43 -6.50 14.10 9.95
CA LEU A 43 -5.04 14.08 10.03
C LEU A 43 -4.57 13.16 11.18
N GLN A 44 -3.70 12.19 10.88
CA GLN A 44 -3.07 11.29 11.85
C GLN A 44 -1.59 11.66 11.96
N GLY A 45 -1.23 12.46 12.97
CA GLY A 45 0.09 13.10 13.03
C GLY A 45 0.21 14.13 11.90
N ASN A 46 1.08 13.87 10.92
CA ASN A 46 1.20 14.68 9.70
C ASN A 46 0.65 13.98 8.45
N ALA A 47 0.02 12.81 8.57
CA ALA A 47 -0.43 12.03 7.42
C ALA A 47 -1.95 12.06 7.25
N LEU A 48 -2.40 12.03 6.00
CA LEU A 48 -3.80 11.99 5.63
C LEU A 48 -4.03 10.87 4.61
N ASP A 49 -5.01 10.01 4.93
CA ASP A 49 -5.51 9.00 4.00
C ASP A 49 -6.63 9.58 3.14
N PRO A 50 -6.43 9.71 1.81
CA PRO A 50 -7.50 10.14 0.92
C PRO A 50 -8.77 9.30 1.07
N GLN A 51 -8.67 8.00 1.37
CA GLN A 51 -9.85 7.14 1.50
C GLN A 51 -10.73 7.49 2.70
N GLN A 52 -10.14 8.00 3.80
CA GLN A 52 -10.86 8.43 5.00
C GLN A 52 -11.50 9.82 4.86
N VAL A 53 -11.13 10.57 3.83
CA VAL A 53 -11.74 11.88 3.54
C VAL A 53 -13.14 11.67 2.96
N PRO A 54 -14.19 12.33 3.50
CA PRO A 54 -15.54 12.25 2.94
C PRO A 54 -15.59 12.67 1.47
N GLU A 55 -16.58 12.19 0.72
CA GLU A 55 -16.80 12.64 -0.67
C GLU A 55 -17.11 14.15 -0.76
N ALA A 56 -17.63 14.75 0.32
CA ALA A 56 -17.83 16.19 0.44
C ALA A 56 -16.52 17.00 0.46
N GLY A 57 -15.36 16.35 0.67
CA GLY A 57 -14.04 16.96 0.66
C GLY A 57 -13.33 16.93 2.01
N LEU A 58 -12.09 17.42 2.00
CA LEU A 58 -11.24 17.63 3.16
C LEU A 58 -11.70 18.88 3.91
N ASN A 59 -12.34 18.69 5.06
CA ASN A 59 -12.75 19.81 5.91
C ASN A 59 -11.54 20.44 6.61
N ILE A 60 -11.35 21.74 6.37
CA ILE A 60 -10.31 22.55 6.99
C ILE A 60 -11.01 23.63 7.82
N THR A 61 -10.67 23.70 9.10
CA THR A 61 -11.27 24.63 10.05
C THR A 61 -10.26 25.70 10.44
N VAL A 62 -10.66 26.95 10.33
CA VAL A 62 -9.89 28.14 10.76
C VAL A 62 -10.63 28.79 11.92
N ASP A 63 -9.92 29.12 13.00
CA ASP A 63 -10.52 29.82 14.13
C ASP A 63 -10.76 31.29 13.86
N GLY A 64 -11.84 31.81 14.44
CA GLY A 64 -12.22 33.20 14.28
C GLY A 64 -11.38 34.18 15.10
N VAL A 65 -10.55 33.67 16.01
CA VAL A 65 -9.68 34.42 16.90
C VAL A 65 -8.21 34.05 16.69
N GLY A 66 -7.33 35.02 16.89
CA GLY A 66 -5.88 34.87 16.82
C GLY A 66 -5.29 34.17 18.05
N VAL A 67 -3.97 34.11 18.11
CA VAL A 67 -3.21 33.55 19.25
C VAL A 67 -3.40 34.44 20.49
N ASP A 68 -3.56 35.75 20.30
CA ASP A 68 -3.78 36.76 21.34
C ASP A 68 -5.27 37.00 21.69
N GLU A 69 -6.15 36.07 21.31
CA GLU A 69 -7.61 36.16 21.47
C GLU A 69 -8.29 37.30 20.69
N THR A 70 -7.57 38.04 19.84
CA THR A 70 -8.18 39.07 19.00
C THR A 70 -9.03 38.46 17.89
N VAL A 71 -10.14 39.12 17.54
CA VAL A 71 -11.00 38.68 16.44
C VAL A 71 -10.30 38.92 15.10
N VAL A 72 -9.98 37.85 14.38
CA VAL A 72 -9.30 37.91 13.07
C VAL A 72 -10.23 37.67 11.89
N LEU A 73 -11.37 37.00 12.08
CA LEU A 73 -12.35 36.73 11.02
C LEU A 73 -13.51 37.75 11.00
N ALA A 74 -13.24 39.06 10.97
CA ALA A 74 -14.27 40.09 10.90
C ALA A 74 -14.18 40.91 9.60
N GLN A 75 -15.21 40.79 8.75
CA GLN A 75 -15.29 41.50 7.46
C GLN A 75 -14.08 41.23 6.54
N ASN A 76 -13.52 40.02 6.63
CA ASN A 76 -12.41 39.56 5.79
C ASN A 76 -12.92 38.50 4.81
N THR A 77 -12.26 38.40 3.66
CA THR A 77 -12.35 37.19 2.83
C THR A 77 -11.31 36.19 3.32
N LEU A 78 -11.79 35.04 3.78
CA LEU A 78 -10.96 33.89 4.11
C LEU A 78 -10.70 33.08 2.84
N THR A 79 -9.43 32.85 2.50
CA THR A 79 -9.07 31.92 1.43
C THR A 79 -8.16 30.83 1.99
N ILE A 80 -8.60 29.57 1.90
CA ILE A 80 -7.81 28.39 2.28
C ILE A 80 -7.12 27.84 1.03
N TYR A 81 -5.84 27.52 1.16
CA TYR A 81 -5.00 26.98 0.10
C TYR A 81 -4.54 25.57 0.44
N LEU A 82 -4.52 24.71 -0.57
CA LEU A 82 -3.77 23.47 -0.62
C LEU A 82 -2.68 23.65 -1.67
N ALA A 83 -1.42 23.54 -1.27
CA ALA A 83 -0.26 23.74 -2.12
C ALA A 83 0.69 22.53 -2.06
N ASP A 84 1.61 22.42 -3.02
CA ASP A 84 2.73 21.48 -2.92
C ASP A 84 3.83 21.98 -1.96
N VAL A 85 4.92 21.22 -1.81
CA VAL A 85 6.03 21.61 -0.93
C VAL A 85 6.81 22.82 -1.44
N GLN A 86 6.70 23.16 -2.72
CA GLN A 86 7.31 24.33 -3.34
C GLN A 86 6.43 25.59 -3.20
N GLY A 87 5.22 25.45 -2.67
CA GLY A 87 4.27 26.54 -2.49
C GLY A 87 3.38 26.81 -3.70
N GLN A 88 3.41 25.97 -4.73
CA GLN A 88 2.49 26.08 -5.86
C GLN A 88 1.08 25.68 -5.42
N THR A 89 0.11 26.58 -5.64
CA THR A 89 -1.29 26.31 -5.29
C THR A 89 -1.87 25.22 -6.18
N LEU A 90 -2.35 24.15 -5.56
CA LEU A 90 -3.08 23.06 -6.20
C LEU A 90 -4.59 23.32 -6.19
N ALA A 91 -5.08 23.85 -5.07
CA ALA A 91 -6.49 24.19 -4.88
C ALA A 91 -6.64 25.35 -3.90
N SER A 92 -7.73 26.11 -4.05
CA SER A 92 -8.11 27.12 -3.07
C SER A 92 -9.62 27.25 -2.97
N VAL A 93 -10.10 27.57 -1.77
CA VAL A 93 -11.52 27.90 -1.51
C VAL A 93 -11.60 29.24 -0.79
N ALA A 94 -12.38 30.16 -1.35
CA ALA A 94 -12.56 31.51 -0.80
C ALA A 94 -13.99 31.69 -0.28
N TRP A 95 -14.11 32.33 0.88
CA TRP A 95 -15.38 32.64 1.49
C TRP A 95 -15.35 34.02 2.17
N PRO A 96 -16.19 34.98 1.74
CA PRO A 96 -16.39 36.24 2.45
C PRO A 96 -17.03 35.97 3.81
N VAL A 97 -16.33 36.30 4.90
CA VAL A 97 -16.83 36.03 6.25
C VAL A 97 -17.88 37.09 6.64
N PRO A 98 -19.16 36.72 6.80
CA PRO A 98 -20.19 37.68 7.19
C PRO A 98 -19.97 38.17 8.62
N GLN A 99 -20.39 39.39 8.94
CA GLN A 99 -20.22 39.98 10.28
C GLN A 99 -20.77 39.10 11.43
N ARG A 100 -21.86 38.35 11.19
CA ARG A 100 -22.45 37.42 12.19
C ARG A 100 -21.53 36.23 12.56
N ASN A 101 -20.52 35.97 11.73
CA ASN A 101 -19.50 34.93 11.91
C ASN A 101 -18.18 35.51 12.45
N ALA A 102 -18.12 36.81 12.75
CA ALA A 102 -16.96 37.43 13.38
C ALA A 102 -16.58 36.70 14.67
N GLY A 103 -15.31 36.32 14.77
CA GLY A 103 -14.78 35.60 15.93
C GLY A 103 -15.14 34.12 16.01
N LYS A 104 -15.98 33.60 15.10
CA LYS A 104 -16.37 32.18 15.08
C LYS A 104 -15.47 31.37 14.16
N SER A 105 -15.25 30.10 14.50
CA SER A 105 -14.54 29.18 13.61
C SER A 105 -15.33 28.94 12.32
N VAL A 106 -14.61 28.80 11.22
CA VAL A 106 -15.14 28.58 9.87
C VAL A 106 -14.53 27.31 9.31
N THR A 107 -15.37 26.43 8.77
CA THR A 107 -14.93 25.18 8.12
C THR A 107 -15.27 25.24 6.64
N LEU A 108 -14.28 25.04 5.78
CA LEU A 108 -14.46 24.96 4.33
C LEU A 108 -13.88 23.65 3.79
N PRO A 109 -14.57 22.97 2.86
CA PRO A 109 -14.06 21.75 2.24
C PRO A 109 -13.15 22.06 1.03
N ILE A 110 -12.06 21.30 0.89
CA ILE A 110 -11.29 21.18 -0.36
C ILE A 110 -11.59 19.84 -1.01
N GLU A 111 -11.82 19.80 -2.32
CA GLU A 111 -12.18 18.58 -3.04
C GLU A 111 -11.17 17.45 -2.82
N LYS A 112 -11.68 16.25 -2.53
CA LYS A 112 -10.89 15.05 -2.25
C LYS A 112 -9.96 14.62 -3.41
N ARG A 113 -10.26 15.00 -4.65
CA ARG A 113 -9.45 14.63 -5.83
C ARG A 113 -8.00 15.11 -5.74
N TYR A 114 -7.77 16.30 -5.17
CA TYR A 114 -6.43 16.86 -5.04
C TYR A 114 -5.52 16.02 -4.14
N LEU A 115 -6.11 15.24 -3.22
CA LEU A 115 -5.36 14.29 -2.40
C LEU A 115 -5.03 13.03 -3.21
N LYS A 116 -6.00 12.49 -3.96
CA LYS A 116 -5.78 11.31 -4.82
C LYS A 116 -4.67 11.56 -5.84
N ASP A 117 -4.67 12.74 -6.45
CA ASP A 117 -3.69 13.12 -7.49
C ASP A 117 -2.27 13.35 -6.93
N ASN A 118 -2.11 13.42 -5.60
CA ASN A 118 -0.86 13.72 -4.93
C ASN A 118 -0.47 12.65 -3.91
N LEU A 119 -0.88 11.41 -4.14
CA LEU A 119 -0.48 10.26 -3.32
C LEU A 119 1.05 10.14 -3.25
N GLY A 120 1.58 9.92 -2.05
CA GLY A 120 3.01 9.84 -1.75
C GLY A 120 3.71 11.19 -1.58
N LYS A 121 3.03 12.32 -1.79
CA LYS A 121 3.61 13.66 -1.66
C LYS A 121 3.23 14.32 -0.35
N THR A 122 4.07 15.23 0.12
CA THR A 122 3.72 16.18 1.18
C THR A 122 3.08 17.43 0.54
N LEU A 123 1.94 17.85 1.08
CA LEU A 123 1.23 19.06 0.70
C LEU A 123 1.28 20.06 1.86
N GLN A 124 1.00 21.33 1.59
CA GLN A 124 0.89 22.39 2.57
C GLN A 124 -0.53 22.93 2.61
N VAL A 125 -1.08 23.10 3.81
CA VAL A 125 -2.37 23.76 4.02
C VAL A 125 -2.17 25.02 4.83
N TYR A 126 -2.57 26.16 4.28
CA TYR A 126 -2.53 27.47 4.94
C TYR A 126 -3.72 28.31 4.49
N TYR A 127 -3.91 29.48 5.10
CA TYR A 127 -4.94 30.41 4.68
C TYR A 127 -4.45 31.86 4.63
N THR A 128 -5.19 32.70 3.91
CA THR A 128 -5.02 34.15 3.92
C THR A 128 -6.29 34.85 4.33
N LEU A 129 -6.14 35.97 5.03
CA LEU A 129 -7.22 36.91 5.35
C LEU A 129 -6.98 38.19 4.58
N THR A 130 -7.92 38.51 3.69
CA THR A 130 -7.87 39.72 2.88
C THR A 130 -8.97 40.68 3.33
N LYS A 131 -8.59 41.93 3.54
CA LYS A 131 -9.50 43.05 3.76
C LYS A 131 -9.33 44.04 2.63
N GLU A 132 -10.39 44.74 2.26
CA GLU A 132 -10.34 45.82 1.27
C GLU A 132 -9.25 46.82 1.68
N ASP A 133 -8.37 47.15 0.72
CA ASP A 133 -7.25 48.10 0.86
C ASP A 133 -6.11 47.72 1.83
N LEU A 134 -6.02 46.48 2.32
CA LEU A 134 -4.90 46.00 3.13
C LEU A 134 -4.17 44.81 2.48
N ALA A 135 -2.87 44.71 2.75
CA ALA A 135 -2.08 43.55 2.34
C ALA A 135 -2.63 42.27 2.99
N PRO A 136 -2.75 41.15 2.23
CA PRO A 136 -3.26 39.90 2.78
C PRO A 136 -2.37 39.39 3.92
N LYS A 137 -2.99 39.00 5.03
CA LYS A 137 -2.31 38.32 6.14
C LYS A 137 -2.32 36.83 5.89
N ARG A 138 -1.18 36.15 6.04
CA ARG A 138 -1.03 34.71 5.78
C ARG A 138 -0.76 33.95 7.08
N SER A 139 -1.43 32.81 7.26
CA SER A 139 -1.10 31.88 8.35
C SER A 139 0.17 31.09 8.05
N ASP A 140 0.76 30.49 9.07
CA ASP A 140 1.73 29.43 8.85
C ASP A 140 1.04 28.18 8.23
N ALA A 141 1.85 27.24 7.72
CA ALA A 141 1.36 26.09 6.97
C ALA A 141 1.44 24.78 7.76
N VAL A 142 0.39 23.97 7.67
CA VAL A 142 0.39 22.59 8.14
C VAL A 142 0.87 21.67 7.01
N ALA A 143 1.93 20.91 7.27
CA ALA A 143 2.43 19.90 6.33
C ALA A 143 1.59 18.61 6.42
N VAL A 144 1.13 18.13 5.26
CA VAL A 144 0.25 16.96 5.12
C VAL A 144 0.87 15.95 4.17
N LEU A 145 1.40 14.84 4.68
CA LEU A 145 1.79 13.69 3.88
C LEU A 145 0.55 12.94 3.39
N VAL A 146 0.26 13.04 2.11
CA VAL A 146 -0.83 12.28 1.50
C VAL A 146 -0.34 10.89 1.18
N ARG A 147 -0.91 9.87 1.81
CA ARG A 147 -0.57 8.47 1.54
C ARG A 147 -1.80 7.61 1.77
N GLU A 148 -1.85 6.44 1.16
CA GLU A 148 -2.87 5.46 1.54
C GLU A 148 -2.76 5.21 3.04
N GLY A 149 -3.87 5.37 3.74
CA GLY A 149 -3.92 5.06 5.16
C GLY A 149 -3.65 3.58 5.35
N PHE A 150 -3.24 3.22 6.56
CA PHE A 150 -2.95 1.82 6.87
C PHE A 150 -4.11 0.88 6.53
N SER A 151 -5.36 1.37 6.56
CA SER A 151 -6.56 0.54 6.40
C SER A 151 -6.95 0.19 4.96
N ALA A 152 -6.31 0.76 3.93
CA ALA A 152 -6.68 0.43 2.55
C ALA A 152 -6.37 -1.03 2.22
N GLN A 153 -7.30 -1.75 1.58
CA GLN A 153 -7.10 -3.15 1.21
C GLN A 153 -5.92 -3.31 0.24
N ARG A 154 -5.23 -4.44 0.31
CA ARG A 154 -4.09 -4.75 -0.58
C ARG A 154 -4.23 -6.13 -1.18
N THR A 155 -3.87 -6.24 -2.46
CA THR A 155 -3.66 -7.53 -3.12
C THR A 155 -2.18 -7.70 -3.43
N LEU A 156 -1.64 -8.88 -3.11
CA LEU A 156 -0.31 -9.32 -3.51
C LEU A 156 -0.46 -10.54 -4.43
N ASP A 157 -0.19 -10.31 -5.72
CA ASP A 157 -0.22 -11.35 -6.74
C ASP A 157 1.19 -11.84 -7.05
N LEU A 158 1.45 -13.10 -6.71
CA LEU A 158 2.72 -13.77 -6.89
C LEU A 158 2.71 -14.73 -8.08
N SER A 159 1.65 -14.75 -8.90
CA SER A 159 1.50 -15.68 -10.02
C SER A 159 2.58 -15.56 -11.10
N SER A 160 3.19 -14.38 -11.22
CA SER A 160 4.33 -14.13 -12.10
C SER A 160 5.69 -14.52 -11.51
N HIS A 161 5.73 -14.95 -10.24
CA HIS A 161 6.94 -15.30 -9.51
C HIS A 161 6.98 -16.81 -9.22
N PRO A 162 8.16 -17.46 -9.35
CA PRO A 162 8.32 -18.86 -8.97
C PRO A 162 8.42 -18.99 -7.44
N TYR A 163 7.28 -18.90 -6.74
CA TYR A 163 7.24 -18.98 -5.29
C TYR A 163 6.60 -20.28 -4.80
N ILE A 164 7.44 -21.20 -4.33
CA ILE A 164 7.02 -22.49 -3.79
C ILE A 164 7.17 -22.51 -2.27
N VAL A 165 6.12 -22.93 -1.59
CA VAL A 165 6.08 -23.12 -0.14
C VAL A 165 5.88 -24.61 0.16
N PHE A 166 6.69 -25.16 1.06
CA PHE A 166 6.63 -26.57 1.44
C PHE A 166 5.53 -26.80 2.48
N SER A 167 4.90 -27.96 2.43
CA SER A 167 4.05 -28.45 3.51
C SER A 167 4.29 -29.93 3.74
N ASP A 168 4.37 -30.32 5.00
CA ASP A 168 4.55 -31.73 5.35
C ASP A 168 3.25 -32.53 5.17
N ALA A 169 3.32 -33.83 5.47
CA ALA A 169 2.20 -34.75 5.30
C ALA A 169 1.01 -34.47 6.23
N ASN A 170 1.21 -33.69 7.29
CA ASN A 170 0.15 -33.24 8.18
C ASN A 170 -0.46 -31.90 7.73
N GLY A 171 0.04 -31.32 6.65
CA GLY A 171 -0.39 -30.02 6.14
C GLY A 171 0.19 -28.84 6.90
N VAL A 172 1.22 -29.04 7.74
CA VAL A 172 1.91 -27.92 8.39
C VAL A 172 2.73 -27.19 7.32
N VAL A 173 2.51 -25.89 7.23
CA VAL A 173 3.18 -25.03 6.26
C VAL A 173 4.54 -24.61 6.79
N HIS A 174 5.57 -24.82 5.97
CA HIS A 174 6.94 -24.50 6.29
C HIS A 174 7.46 -23.46 5.29
N PRO A 175 7.52 -22.16 5.64
CA PRO A 175 8.00 -21.14 4.74
C PRO A 175 9.51 -21.24 4.48
N PRO A 176 10.03 -20.69 3.37
CA PRO A 176 11.46 -20.63 3.12
C PRO A 176 12.23 -19.94 4.25
N PRO A 177 13.46 -20.38 4.59
CA PRO A 177 14.26 -19.76 5.65
C PRO A 177 14.51 -18.27 5.43
N THR A 178 14.62 -17.85 4.16
CA THR A 178 14.68 -16.45 3.76
C THR A 178 13.52 -16.18 2.81
N ILE A 179 12.59 -15.31 3.21
CA ILE A 179 11.45 -14.93 2.38
C ILE A 179 11.95 -14.03 1.24
N PRO A 180 11.63 -14.34 -0.04
CA PRO A 180 12.03 -13.50 -1.16
C PRO A 180 11.44 -12.09 -1.06
N THR A 181 12.16 -11.09 -1.57
CA THR A 181 11.74 -9.69 -1.52
C THR A 181 10.40 -9.41 -2.19
N TYR A 182 10.04 -10.19 -3.22
CA TYR A 182 8.74 -10.09 -3.90
C TYR A 182 7.56 -10.67 -3.08
N ALA A 183 7.85 -11.51 -2.07
CA ALA A 183 6.87 -12.10 -1.16
C ALA A 183 6.80 -11.37 0.19
N GLN A 184 7.34 -10.16 0.25
CA GLN A 184 7.31 -9.29 1.43
C GLN A 184 7.09 -7.84 1.04
N PHE A 185 6.57 -7.05 1.98
CA PHE A 185 6.44 -5.60 1.84
C PHE A 185 6.34 -4.94 3.21
N THR A 186 6.64 -3.65 3.30
CA THR A 186 6.49 -2.90 4.55
C THR A 186 5.30 -1.95 4.45
N ARG A 187 4.48 -1.91 5.50
CA ARG A 187 3.41 -0.93 5.67
C ARG A 187 3.31 -0.50 7.13
N VAL A 188 3.58 0.79 7.36
CA VAL A 188 3.68 1.36 8.71
C VAL A 188 2.49 2.25 9.01
N GLN A 189 1.86 2.03 10.17
CA GLN A 189 0.90 2.95 10.77
C GLN A 189 1.63 3.87 11.76
N PRO A 190 1.54 5.21 11.63
CA PRO A 190 2.15 6.13 12.58
C PRO A 190 1.71 5.90 14.01
N GLY A 191 2.67 5.90 14.93
CA GLY A 191 2.41 5.70 16.35
C GLY A 191 2.01 4.28 16.73
N ALA A 192 1.97 3.34 15.78
CA ALA A 192 1.80 1.92 16.07
C ALA A 192 2.99 1.41 16.89
N GLN A 193 2.67 0.69 17.96
CA GLN A 193 3.63 0.00 18.84
C GLN A 193 3.59 -1.51 18.63
N GLN A 194 2.52 -2.02 18.02
CA GLN A 194 2.31 -3.43 17.79
C GLN A 194 1.66 -3.66 16.44
N TYR A 195 2.08 -4.71 15.76
CA TYR A 195 1.40 -5.27 14.59
C TYR A 195 1.00 -6.72 14.87
N THR A 196 -0.13 -7.14 14.33
CA THR A 196 -0.60 -8.53 14.39
C THR A 196 -1.20 -8.97 13.06
N SER A 197 -1.14 -10.26 12.80
CA SER A 197 -1.85 -10.95 11.72
C SER A 197 -2.90 -11.87 12.36
N ASP A 198 -4.08 -11.97 11.76
CA ASP A 198 -5.11 -12.93 12.21
C ASP A 198 -4.85 -14.36 11.72
N ASN A 199 -3.88 -14.55 10.80
CA ASN A 199 -3.49 -15.87 10.31
C ASN A 199 -1.97 -15.95 10.00
N ASP A 200 -1.20 -16.27 11.03
CA ASP A 200 0.24 -16.49 10.94
C ASP A 200 0.65 -17.72 10.11
N ALA A 201 -0.28 -18.62 9.77
CA ALA A 201 -0.01 -19.73 8.86
C ALA A 201 0.01 -19.27 7.40
N MET A 202 -0.44 -18.05 7.09
CA MET A 202 -0.51 -17.49 5.75
C MET A 202 0.42 -16.28 5.57
N ALA A 203 0.45 -15.39 6.57
CA ALA A 203 1.27 -14.20 6.56
C ALA A 203 1.60 -13.74 7.98
N ARG A 204 2.81 -13.23 8.19
CA ARG A 204 3.22 -12.59 9.44
C ARG A 204 3.61 -11.15 9.20
N VAL A 205 3.46 -10.36 10.25
CA VAL A 205 3.92 -8.97 10.30
C VAL A 205 4.88 -8.82 11.49
N ASP A 206 6.03 -8.20 11.26
CA ASP A 206 7.00 -7.91 12.33
C ASP A 206 6.69 -6.59 13.06
N ALA A 207 7.48 -6.26 14.07
CA ALA A 207 7.32 -5.03 14.85
C ALA A 207 7.53 -3.74 14.01
N ASN A 208 8.18 -3.84 12.85
CA ASN A 208 8.44 -2.73 11.94
C ASN A 208 7.35 -2.58 10.86
N GLY A 209 6.31 -3.41 10.89
CA GLY A 209 5.27 -3.43 9.86
C GLY A 209 5.72 -4.10 8.55
N GLN A 210 6.82 -4.86 8.56
CA GLN A 210 7.18 -5.73 7.45
C GLN A 210 6.29 -6.97 7.45
N VAL A 211 5.53 -7.14 6.39
CA VAL A 211 4.66 -8.29 6.14
C VAL A 211 5.37 -9.27 5.22
N SER A 212 5.41 -10.53 5.63
CA SER A 212 5.91 -11.67 4.84
C SER A 212 4.77 -12.66 4.60
N VAL A 213 4.66 -13.20 3.39
CA VAL A 213 3.55 -14.09 3.00
C VAL A 213 4.03 -15.45 2.48
N TRP A 214 3.23 -16.50 2.69
CA TRP A 214 3.51 -17.86 2.21
C TRP A 214 2.25 -18.73 2.04
N GLY A 215 1.05 -18.13 2.10
CA GLY A 215 -0.19 -18.81 1.78
C GLY A 215 -1.11 -17.95 0.93
N ASN A 216 -1.92 -18.60 0.09
CA ASN A 216 -2.99 -17.92 -0.63
C ASN A 216 -4.20 -17.70 0.29
N GLY A 217 -4.94 -16.61 0.08
CA GLY A 217 -6.14 -16.32 0.84
C GLY A 217 -6.25 -14.86 1.23
N SER A 218 -7.08 -14.61 2.24
CA SER A 218 -7.30 -13.28 2.81
C SER A 218 -6.94 -13.29 4.28
N VAL A 219 -6.14 -12.32 4.72
CA VAL A 219 -5.69 -12.13 6.11
C VAL A 219 -5.89 -10.68 6.52
N THR A 220 -6.15 -10.45 7.79
CA THR A 220 -6.25 -9.11 8.37
C THR A 220 -4.95 -8.77 9.08
N ILE A 221 -4.32 -7.68 8.67
CA ILE A 221 -3.15 -7.12 9.38
C ILE A 221 -3.63 -5.93 10.20
N THR A 222 -3.31 -5.94 11.49
CA THR A 222 -3.73 -4.92 12.46
C THR A 222 -2.51 -4.20 13.02
N ALA A 223 -2.61 -2.89 13.18
CA ALA A 223 -1.63 -2.05 13.87
C ALA A 223 -2.30 -1.39 15.07
N THR A 224 -1.68 -1.46 16.25
CA THR A 224 -2.19 -0.88 17.50
C THR A 224 -1.22 0.16 18.02
N THR A 225 -1.75 1.35 18.32
CA THR A 225 -0.98 2.47 18.89
C THR A 225 -0.81 2.36 20.41
N ALA A 226 0.10 3.15 20.99
CA ALA A 226 0.31 3.19 22.45
C ALA A 226 -0.96 3.54 23.24
N ALA A 227 -1.87 4.30 22.64
CA ALA A 227 -3.16 4.66 23.23
C ALA A 227 -4.21 3.54 23.14
N GLY A 228 -3.86 2.36 22.61
CA GLY A 228 -4.76 1.23 22.43
C GLY A 228 -5.70 1.33 21.23
N THR A 229 -5.54 2.36 20.39
CA THR A 229 -6.32 2.48 19.14
C THR A 229 -5.75 1.57 18.06
N SER A 230 -6.58 0.74 17.46
CA SER A 230 -6.21 -0.16 16.37
C SER A 230 -6.70 0.33 15.00
N SER A 231 -5.93 0.04 13.96
CA SER A 231 -6.31 0.17 12.55
C SER A 231 -5.98 -1.15 11.85
N SER A 232 -6.74 -1.53 10.82
CA SER A 232 -6.54 -2.82 10.14
C SER A 232 -6.81 -2.71 8.64
N TYR A 233 -6.15 -3.57 7.86
CA TYR A 233 -6.47 -3.78 6.45
C TYR A 233 -6.54 -5.25 6.09
N THR A 234 -7.32 -5.55 5.06
CA THR A 234 -7.36 -6.86 4.43
C THR A 234 -6.24 -6.99 3.40
N LEU A 235 -5.42 -8.03 3.53
CA LEU A 235 -4.43 -8.46 2.56
C LEU A 235 -4.94 -9.73 1.86
N THR A 236 -5.10 -9.65 0.54
CA THR A 236 -5.39 -10.81 -0.32
C THR A 236 -4.10 -11.27 -0.99
N VAL A 237 -3.73 -12.53 -0.82
CA VAL A 237 -2.54 -13.15 -1.44
C VAL A 237 -2.98 -14.21 -2.44
N ARG A 238 -2.37 -14.22 -3.62
CA ARG A 238 -2.60 -15.21 -4.68
C ARG A 238 -1.29 -15.59 -5.37
N GLY A 239 -1.27 -16.74 -6.02
CA GLY A 239 -0.13 -17.19 -6.83
C GLY A 239 1.01 -17.85 -6.04
N VAL A 240 0.85 -18.09 -4.73
CA VAL A 240 1.75 -18.99 -4.00
C VAL A 240 1.49 -20.42 -4.47
N ARG A 241 2.55 -21.16 -4.79
CA ARG A 241 2.44 -22.58 -5.14
C ARG A 241 2.81 -23.43 -3.94
N GLN A 242 1.95 -24.36 -3.57
CA GLN A 242 2.16 -25.22 -2.39
C GLN A 242 2.63 -26.60 -2.84
N LEU A 243 3.85 -26.98 -2.48
CA LEU A 243 4.35 -28.35 -2.62
C LEU A 243 4.09 -29.08 -1.31
N GLN A 244 3.20 -30.08 -1.34
CA GLN A 244 2.75 -30.82 -0.17
C GLN A 244 3.14 -32.29 -0.26
N LEU A 245 3.71 -32.84 0.82
CA LEU A 245 3.75 -34.29 1.00
C LEU A 245 2.34 -34.83 1.23
N LEU A 246 1.96 -35.86 0.49
CA LEU A 246 0.59 -36.39 0.50
C LEU A 246 0.43 -37.61 1.41
N SER A 247 1.54 -38.09 1.97
CA SER A 247 1.55 -39.23 2.88
C SER A 247 2.75 -39.13 3.82
N THR A 248 2.59 -39.61 5.05
CA THR A 248 3.70 -39.89 5.96
C THR A 248 4.43 -41.19 5.58
N GLN A 249 3.84 -41.99 4.70
CA GLN A 249 4.48 -43.18 4.14
C GLN A 249 5.37 -42.77 2.97
N ASP A 250 6.60 -43.18 3.11
CA ASP A 250 7.76 -42.93 2.28
C ASP A 250 7.94 -44.00 1.18
N LYS A 251 7.12 -45.05 1.24
CA LYS A 251 7.22 -46.29 0.46
C LYS A 251 6.26 -46.35 -0.73
N SER A 252 6.16 -45.28 -1.52
CA SER A 252 5.25 -45.24 -2.66
C SER A 252 5.96 -45.48 -4.00
N THR A 253 5.34 -46.25 -4.88
CA THR A 253 5.68 -46.25 -6.31
C THR A 253 5.22 -44.95 -6.95
N TRP A 254 5.82 -44.57 -8.09
CA TRP A 254 5.40 -43.36 -8.80
C TRP A 254 3.91 -43.38 -9.19
N ALA A 255 3.39 -44.53 -9.63
CA ALA A 255 1.98 -44.67 -10.00
C ALA A 255 1.04 -44.42 -8.81
N GLN A 256 1.42 -44.87 -7.60
CA GLN A 256 0.68 -44.57 -6.38
C GLN A 256 0.77 -43.09 -6.01
N ALA A 257 1.95 -42.48 -6.15
CA ALA A 257 2.14 -41.05 -5.91
C ALA A 257 1.28 -40.19 -6.86
N GLN A 258 1.27 -40.52 -8.15
CA GLN A 258 0.43 -39.86 -9.15
C GLN A 258 -1.07 -40.00 -8.82
N ALA A 259 -1.49 -41.21 -8.42
CA ALA A 259 -2.89 -41.46 -8.04
C ALA A 259 -3.29 -40.64 -6.81
N LEU A 260 -2.44 -40.56 -5.78
CA LEU A 260 -2.66 -39.73 -4.59
C LEU A 260 -2.74 -38.24 -4.93
N ALA A 261 -1.81 -37.73 -5.75
CA ALA A 261 -1.81 -36.34 -6.19
C ALA A 261 -3.11 -36.00 -6.92
N SER A 262 -3.49 -36.82 -7.90
CA SER A 262 -4.69 -36.61 -8.70
C SER A 262 -5.97 -36.68 -7.84
N ALA A 263 -6.04 -37.63 -6.90
CA ALA A 263 -7.17 -37.76 -5.97
C ALA A 263 -7.33 -36.54 -5.06
N GLY A 264 -6.23 -35.88 -4.69
CA GLY A 264 -6.22 -34.64 -3.91
C GLY A 264 -6.38 -33.35 -4.74
N GLY A 265 -6.51 -33.45 -6.06
CA GLY A 265 -6.57 -32.28 -6.97
C GLY A 265 -5.23 -31.58 -7.18
N TYR A 266 -4.12 -32.27 -6.93
CA TYR A 266 -2.76 -31.80 -7.17
C TYR A 266 -2.21 -32.31 -8.50
N SER A 267 -1.23 -31.58 -9.03
CA SER A 267 -0.33 -32.11 -10.06
C SER A 267 0.91 -32.71 -9.40
N VAL A 268 1.57 -33.66 -10.06
CA VAL A 268 2.89 -34.13 -9.60
C VAL A 268 3.94 -33.04 -9.86
N PRO A 269 4.87 -32.73 -8.93
CA PRO A 269 5.88 -31.69 -9.14
C PRO A 269 6.74 -31.91 -10.38
N THR A 270 7.04 -30.84 -11.12
CA THR A 270 7.94 -30.88 -12.27
C THR A 270 9.40 -30.75 -11.83
N GLU A 271 10.33 -31.07 -12.73
CA GLU A 271 11.76 -30.81 -12.48
C GLU A 271 12.03 -29.32 -12.15
N GLN A 272 11.35 -28.42 -12.85
CA GLN A 272 11.47 -26.98 -12.61
C GLN A 272 10.97 -26.60 -11.21
N ASP A 273 9.93 -27.26 -10.71
CA ASP A 273 9.41 -27.03 -9.36
C ASP A 273 10.45 -27.38 -8.31
N PHE A 274 11.10 -28.54 -8.45
CA PHE A 274 12.17 -28.94 -7.55
C PHE A 274 13.38 -28.00 -7.62
N ARG A 275 13.75 -27.51 -8.81
CA ARG A 275 14.84 -26.52 -8.95
C ARG A 275 14.51 -25.20 -8.26
N VAL A 276 13.25 -24.74 -8.36
CA VAL A 276 12.77 -23.54 -7.65
C VAL A 276 12.78 -23.78 -6.14
N MET A 277 12.29 -24.94 -5.70
CA MET A 277 12.29 -25.35 -4.29
C MET A 277 13.71 -25.30 -3.71
N LEU A 278 14.68 -25.97 -4.33
CA LEU A 278 16.07 -25.97 -3.86
C LEU A 278 16.69 -24.57 -3.79
N LYS A 279 16.29 -23.66 -4.69
CA LYS A 279 16.75 -22.26 -4.63
C LYS A 279 16.15 -21.51 -3.44
N LEU A 280 14.88 -21.74 -3.12
CA LEU A 280 14.18 -21.08 -2.01
C LEU A 280 14.59 -21.66 -0.65
N TYR A 281 14.82 -22.97 -0.59
CA TYR A 281 15.25 -23.70 0.60
C TYR A 281 16.73 -24.10 0.50
N SER A 282 17.57 -23.23 -0.06
CA SER A 282 19.01 -23.48 -0.17
C SER A 282 19.62 -23.54 1.23
N LEU A 283 19.59 -24.74 1.79
CA LEU A 283 20.13 -25.12 3.09
C LEU A 283 21.44 -25.87 2.84
N ALA A 284 22.21 -26.15 3.89
CA ALA A 284 23.32 -27.07 3.74
C ALA A 284 22.79 -28.48 3.37
N PRO A 285 23.47 -29.24 2.51
CA PRO A 285 23.04 -30.59 2.13
C PRO A 285 22.67 -31.45 3.33
N GLY A 286 21.57 -32.18 3.22
CA GLY A 286 21.04 -33.05 4.27
C GLY A 286 20.29 -32.32 5.39
N THR A 287 20.20 -30.99 5.36
CA THR A 287 19.52 -30.24 6.43
C THR A 287 18.00 -30.26 6.26
N PHE A 288 17.50 -30.18 5.03
CA PHE A 288 16.06 -30.17 4.76
C PHE A 288 15.41 -31.46 5.27
N ALA A 289 15.90 -32.60 4.77
CA ALA A 289 15.47 -33.92 5.19
C ALA A 289 15.52 -34.13 6.71
N LYS A 290 16.61 -33.71 7.38
CA LYS A 290 16.75 -33.82 8.84
C LYS A 290 15.79 -32.91 9.60
N THR A 291 15.53 -31.71 9.09
CA THR A 291 14.62 -30.74 9.73
C THR A 291 13.21 -31.30 9.83
N TYR A 292 12.80 -32.07 8.83
CA TYR A 292 11.45 -32.62 8.72
C TYR A 292 11.37 -34.14 8.96
N ASP A 293 12.44 -34.75 9.48
CA ASP A 293 12.54 -36.19 9.79
C ASP A 293 12.05 -37.10 8.64
N LEU A 294 12.44 -36.76 7.41
CA LEU A 294 12.03 -37.48 6.21
C LEU A 294 12.92 -38.70 6.03
N ASN A 295 12.36 -39.88 5.77
CA ASN A 295 13.14 -41.08 5.47
C ASN A 295 12.31 -42.08 4.62
N PRO A 296 12.76 -42.43 3.40
CA PRO A 296 13.94 -41.88 2.72
C PRO A 296 13.75 -40.44 2.25
N TYR A 297 14.85 -39.83 1.86
CA TYR A 297 14.96 -38.41 1.60
C TYR A 297 14.40 -37.97 0.24
N TRP A 298 13.56 -38.78 -0.39
CA TRP A 298 13.17 -38.62 -1.79
C TRP A 298 11.71 -38.20 -1.94
N ILE A 299 11.44 -37.36 -2.93
CA ILE A 299 10.09 -36.95 -3.31
C ILE A 299 9.87 -37.22 -4.79
N TRP A 300 8.77 -37.91 -5.14
CA TRP A 300 8.41 -38.17 -6.53
C TRP A 300 8.02 -36.89 -7.29
N GLY A 301 8.51 -36.77 -8.52
CA GLY A 301 8.17 -35.74 -9.50
C GLY A 301 7.62 -36.33 -10.80
N GLN A 302 7.58 -35.50 -11.85
CA GLN A 302 6.99 -35.85 -13.16
C GLN A 302 7.64 -37.08 -13.82
N ALA A 303 6.87 -37.83 -14.60
CA ALA A 303 7.42 -38.87 -15.47
C ALA A 303 8.29 -38.27 -16.58
N VAL A 304 9.36 -38.98 -16.96
CA VAL A 304 10.27 -38.57 -18.07
C VAL A 304 10.35 -39.60 -19.20
N GLY A 305 9.61 -40.70 -19.11
CA GLY A 305 9.49 -41.74 -20.15
C GLY A 305 10.23 -43.03 -19.80
N ALA A 306 10.08 -44.06 -20.64
CA ALA A 306 10.72 -45.37 -20.46
C ALA A 306 10.56 -46.01 -19.05
N GLY A 307 9.43 -45.73 -18.37
CA GLY A 307 9.20 -46.20 -17.01
C GLY A 307 10.05 -45.50 -15.95
N THR A 308 10.48 -44.25 -16.19
CA THR A 308 11.26 -43.44 -15.25
C THR A 308 10.55 -42.13 -14.89
N ALA A 309 10.87 -41.60 -13.71
CA ALA A 309 10.35 -40.34 -13.20
C ALA A 309 11.43 -39.54 -12.49
N VAL A 310 11.25 -38.21 -12.48
CA VAL A 310 12.07 -37.30 -11.68
C VAL A 310 11.83 -37.57 -10.21
N TYR A 311 12.86 -37.45 -9.38
CA TYR A 311 12.73 -37.28 -7.95
C TYR A 311 13.66 -36.17 -7.46
N LEU A 312 13.27 -35.57 -6.33
CA LEU A 312 14.13 -34.69 -5.55
C LEU A 312 14.73 -35.50 -4.40
N ASP A 313 16.06 -35.59 -4.37
CA ASP A 313 16.81 -36.05 -3.21
C ASP A 313 17.14 -34.85 -2.31
N MET A 314 16.50 -34.79 -1.14
CA MET A 314 16.67 -33.72 -0.15
C MET A 314 17.87 -33.94 0.78
N TYR A 315 18.59 -35.05 0.63
CA TYR A 315 19.87 -35.28 1.29
C TYR A 315 21.02 -34.68 0.49
N ASP A 316 21.08 -35.00 -0.79
CA ASP A 316 22.15 -34.51 -1.68
C ASP A 316 21.81 -33.20 -2.41
N ASP A 317 20.62 -32.64 -2.17
CA ASP A 317 20.07 -31.49 -2.89
C ASP A 317 20.08 -31.70 -4.42
N LEU A 318 19.73 -32.92 -4.83
CA LEU A 318 19.85 -33.39 -6.21
C LEU A 318 18.47 -33.59 -6.84
N VAL A 319 18.31 -33.09 -8.07
CA VAL A 319 17.15 -33.39 -8.92
C VAL A 319 17.62 -34.28 -10.06
N THR A 320 17.13 -35.51 -10.10
CA THR A 320 17.52 -36.53 -11.09
C THR A 320 16.32 -37.44 -11.42
N ALA A 321 16.51 -38.45 -12.27
CA ALA A 321 15.47 -39.41 -12.62
C ALA A 321 15.90 -40.86 -12.37
N GLY A 322 14.94 -41.72 -12.05
CA GLY A 322 15.16 -43.15 -11.79
C GLY A 322 13.96 -44.01 -12.20
N TYR A 323 14.10 -45.34 -12.10
CA TYR A 323 13.02 -46.28 -12.45
C TYR A 323 11.82 -46.10 -11.53
N ALA A 324 10.64 -45.92 -12.13
CA ALA A 324 9.38 -45.63 -11.46
C ALA A 324 8.74 -46.86 -10.77
N SER A 325 9.29 -48.06 -11.02
CA SER A 325 8.78 -49.36 -10.58
C SER A 325 9.69 -50.09 -9.60
N GLU A 326 10.93 -49.65 -9.40
CA GLU A 326 11.90 -50.33 -8.53
C GLU A 326 11.97 -49.70 -7.12
N TYR A 327 12.47 -50.51 -6.20
CA TYR A 327 12.28 -50.52 -4.74
C TYR A 327 12.89 -49.36 -3.94
N ASP A 328 12.97 -48.14 -4.48
CA ASP A 328 13.46 -46.98 -3.75
C ASP A 328 12.34 -45.95 -3.53
N LEU A 329 11.49 -46.35 -2.59
CA LEU A 329 10.65 -45.59 -1.67
C LEU A 329 10.89 -44.07 -1.79
N ALA A 330 9.94 -43.33 -2.34
CA ALA A 330 9.91 -41.88 -2.19
C ALA A 330 8.54 -41.44 -1.68
N TYR A 331 8.52 -40.29 -1.01
CA TYR A 331 7.28 -39.69 -0.57
C TYR A 331 6.43 -39.26 -1.78
N PRO A 332 5.12 -39.57 -1.77
CA PRO A 332 4.20 -38.99 -2.72
C PRO A 332 4.03 -37.50 -2.40
N ALA A 333 4.15 -36.64 -3.41
CA ALA A 333 3.91 -35.21 -3.26
C ALA A 333 3.01 -34.67 -4.37
N GLY A 334 2.35 -33.57 -4.05
CA GLY A 334 1.51 -32.82 -4.97
C GLY A 334 1.89 -31.35 -4.95
N ILE A 335 1.69 -30.67 -6.07
CA ILE A 335 1.81 -29.21 -6.18
C ILE A 335 0.53 -28.60 -6.75
N ARG A 336 0.16 -27.43 -6.23
CA ARG A 336 -0.94 -26.59 -6.70
C ARG A 336 -0.58 -25.11 -6.59
#